data_AF-A0A3M1ESK8-F1
#
_entry.id   AF-A0A3M1ESK8-F1
#
_cell.length_a   1.000
_cell.length_b   1.000
_cell.length_c   1.000
_cell.angle_alpha   90.00
_cell.angle_beta   90.00
_cell.angle_gamma   90.00
#
_symmetry.space_group_name_H-M   'P 1'
#
loop_
_entity.id
_entity.type
_entity.pdbx_description
1 polymer ?
#
loop_
_entity_poly.entity_id
_entity_poly.type
_entity_poly.pdbx_seq_one_letter_code
_entity_poly.pdbx_strand_id
1 'polypeptide(L)' 'MIRIVRMPGNGGVQLDPTGKLSGRGAYLHENLSCWEAALQGNRLAQALKTQLSPEEREMLAAHMTELAKAPTTTDDGVH' A
#
# COMPACT_ATOMS: atom_id res chain seq x y z
N MET A 1 -9.53 -1.63 2.09
CA MET A 1 -8.15 -1.54 2.64
C MET A 1 -7.22 -2.43 1.83
N ILE A 2 -6.00 -1.97 1.55
CA ILE A 2 -4.98 -2.64 0.74
C ILE A 2 -3.85 -3.12 1.65
N ARG A 3 -3.45 -4.40 1.53
CA ARG A 3 -2.32 -4.97 2.25
C ARG A 3 -1.04 -4.80 1.43
N ILE A 4 0.01 -4.31 2.08
CA ILE A 4 1.36 -4.24 1.55
C ILE A 4 2.22 -5.17 2.40
N VAL A 5 3.02 -6.03 1.78
CA VAL A 5 3.85 -7.02 2.46
C VAL A 5 5.32 -6.79 2.14
N ARG A 6 6.17 -6.90 3.17
CA ARG A 6 7.60 -7.09 2.98
C ARG A 6 7.89 -8.59 2.86
N MET A 7 8.29 -9.01 1.67
CA MET A 7 8.71 -10.38 1.41
C MET A 7 9.98 -10.71 2.22
N PRO A 8 10.12 -11.96 2.68
CA PRO A 8 11.34 -12.41 3.36
C PRO A 8 12.54 -12.41 2.42
N GLY A 9 13.75 -12.34 3.00
CA GLY A 9 14.99 -12.25 2.23
C GLY A 9 15.11 -10.95 1.45
N ASN A 10 15.55 -11.03 0.20
CA ASN A 10 15.77 -9.87 -0.69
C ASN A 10 14.56 -9.59 -1.61
N GLY A 11 13.37 -10.08 -1.24
CA GLY A 11 12.17 -9.99 -2.08
C GLY A 11 11.46 -8.62 -2.09
N GLY A 12 11.92 -7.67 -1.27
CA GLY A 12 11.39 -6.30 -1.25
C GLY A 12 9.95 -6.18 -0.74
N VAL A 13 9.28 -5.12 -1.16
CA VAL A 13 7.90 -4.78 -0.79
C VAL A 13 6.94 -4.96 -1.96
N GLN A 14 5.79 -5.60 -1.71
CA GLN A 14 4.77 -5.89 -2.71
C GLN A 14 3.36 -5.60 -2.21
N LEU A 15 2.45 -5.34 -3.14
CA LEU A 15 1.01 -5.31 -2.88
C LEU A 15 0.49 -6.75 -2.75
N ASP A 16 -0.25 -7.02 -1.69
CA ASP A 16 -0.87 -8.33 -1.45
C ASP A 16 -2.40 -8.23 -1.35
N PRO A 17 -3.11 -8.08 -2.48
CA PRO A 17 -4.57 -8.12 -2.48
C PRO A 17 -5.12 -9.48 -2.03
N THR A 18 -4.32 -10.55 -2.09
CA THR A 18 -4.75 -11.92 -1.79
C THR A 18 -4.66 -12.29 -0.31
N GLY A 19 -3.85 -11.57 0.46
CA GLY A 19 -3.51 -11.93 1.85
C GLY A 19 -2.64 -13.18 1.99
N LYS A 20 -2.16 -13.77 0.89
CA LYS A 20 -1.44 -15.06 0.88
C LYS A 20 0.07 -14.91 0.90
N LEU A 21 0.60 -13.70 0.69
CA LEU A 21 2.03 -13.49 0.70
C LEU A 21 2.59 -13.58 2.13
N SER A 22 3.65 -14.36 2.26
CA SER A 22 4.39 -14.54 3.51
C SER A 22 5.26 -13.32 3.78
N GLY A 23 5.19 -12.79 5.01
CA GLY A 23 6.02 -11.65 5.40
C GLY A 23 5.34 -10.74 6.42
N ARG A 24 6.01 -9.63 6.72
CA ARG A 24 5.43 -8.58 7.58
C ARG A 24 4.53 -7.71 6.71
N GLY A 25 3.25 -7.61 7.09
CA GLY A 25 2.26 -6.81 6.39
C GLY A 25 1.95 -5.49 7.09
N ALA A 26 1.54 -4.49 6.31
CA ALA A 26 0.94 -3.25 6.74
C ALA A 26 -0.31 -2.97 5.88
N TYR A 27 -1.30 -2.25 6.42
CA TYR A 27 -2.54 -1.94 5.72
C TYR A 27 -2.64 -0.44 5.46
N LEU A 28 -3.09 -0.08 4.26
CA LEU A 28 -3.45 1.30 3.90
C LEU A 28 -4.91 1.35 3.44
N HIS A 29 -5.59 2.46 3.71
CA HIS A 29 -6.91 2.72 3.14
C HIS A 29 -6.80 3.01 1.63
N GLU A 30 -7.89 2.87 0.89
CA GLU A 30 -7.98 3.23 -0.54
C GLU A 30 -8.06 4.74 -0.78
N ASN A 31 -7.71 5.55 0.23
CA ASN A 31 -7.73 7.00 0.18
C ASN A 31 -6.31 7.54 -0.08
N LEU A 32 -6.17 8.41 -1.09
CA LEU A 32 -4.94 9.13 -1.45
C LEU A 32 -4.18 9.70 -0.25
N SER A 33 -4.87 10.37 0.67
CA SER A 33 -4.24 11.00 1.85
C SER A 33 -3.49 10.00 2.74
N CYS A 34 -3.98 8.75 2.85
CA CYS A 34 -3.30 7.70 3.60
C CYS A 34 -2.03 7.23 2.88
N TRP A 35 -2.07 7.13 1.55
CA TRP A 35 -0.94 6.74 0.73
C TRP A 35 0.16 7.80 0.75
N GLU A 36 -0.18 9.06 0.53
CA GLU A 36 0.76 10.18 0.58
C GLU A 36 1.48 10.25 1.93
N ALA A 37 0.72 10.21 3.03
CA ALA A 37 1.30 10.25 4.38
C ALA A 37 2.19 9.02 4.67
N ALA A 38 1.82 7.85 4.14
CA ALA A 38 2.58 6.62 4.32
C ALA A 38 3.90 6.59 3.54
N LEU A 39 3.89 7.11 2.30
CA LEU A 39 5.03 7.15 1.39
C LEU A 39 5.98 8.30 1.72
N GLN A 40 5.48 9.51 1.96
CA GLN A 40 6.30 10.69 2.30
C GLN A 40 6.89 10.57 3.71
N GLY A 41 6.09 10.14 4.69
CA GLY A 41 6.45 10.18 6.12
C GLY A 41 7.28 9.01 6.63
N ASN A 42 7.81 8.15 5.75
CA ASN A 42 8.53 6.91 6.09
C ASN A 42 7.74 5.94 7.00
N ARG A 43 6.45 6.19 7.25
CA ARG A 43 5.60 5.40 8.16
C ARG A 43 5.44 3.97 7.65
N LEU A 44 5.30 3.79 6.33
CA LEU A 44 5.18 2.47 5.73
C LEU A 44 6.47 1.65 5.92
N ALA A 45 7.63 2.26 5.69
CA ALA A 45 8.93 1.65 5.89
C ALA A 45 9.13 1.21 7.35
N GLN A 46 8.73 2.04 8.31
CA GLN A 46 8.75 1.72 9.74
C GLN A 46 7.81 0.55 10.08
N ALA A 47 6.57 0.57 9.59
CA ALA A 47 5.59 -0.49 9.84
C ALA A 47 6.08 -1.84 9.30
N LEU A 48 6.69 -1.85 8.12
CA LEU A 48 7.25 -3.05 7.50
C LEU A 48 8.64 -3.43 8.05
N LYS A 49 9.26 -2.56 8.84
CA LYS A 49 10.66 -2.65 9.28
C LYS A 49 11.61 -2.94 8.11
N THR A 50 11.53 -2.09 7.08
CA THR A 50 12.38 -2.16 5.89
C THR A 50 12.70 -0.76 5.39
N GLN A 51 13.68 -0.65 4.50
CA GLN A 51 13.82 0.53 3.65
C GLN A 51 13.03 0.29 2.38
N LEU A 52 12.41 1.35 1.84
CA LEU A 52 11.75 1.31 0.55
C LEU A 52 12.69 1.87 -0.50
N SER A 53 12.99 1.07 -1.53
CA SER A 53 13.76 1.51 -2.69
C SER A 53 12.97 2.57 -3.48
N PRO A 54 13.65 3.37 -4.33
CA PRO A 54 12.96 4.29 -5.23
C PRO A 54 11.94 3.59 -6.13
N GLU A 55 12.27 2.41 -6.65
CA GLU A 55 11.41 1.59 -7.51
C GLU A 55 10.15 1.11 -6.77
N GLU A 56 10.30 0.68 -5.51
CA GLU A 56 9.17 0.27 -4.67
C GLU A 56 8.24 1.45 -4.38
N ARG A 57 8.80 2.63 -4.11
CA ARG A 57 8.02 3.86 -3.89
C ARG A 57 7.25 4.27 -5.13
N GLU A 58 7.88 4.17 -6.29
CA GLU A 58 7.25 4.49 -7.57
C GLU A 58 6.11 3.52 -7.90
N MET A 59 6.31 2.21 -7.70
CA MET A 59 5.25 1.20 -7.87
C MET A 59 4.06 1.46 -6.95
N LEU A 60 4.30 1.79 -5.68
CA LEU A 60 3.26 2.11 -4.71
C LEU A 60 2.53 3.43 -5.07
N ALA A 61 3.25 4.45 -5.55
CA ALA A 61 2.65 5.70 -6.01
C ALA A 61 1.85 5.56 -7.31
N ALA A 62 2.28 4.67 -8.21
CA ALA A 62 1.53 4.33 -9.41
C ALA A 62 0.19 3.67 -9.05
N HIS A 63 0.20 2.76 -8.08
CA HIS A 63 -1.04 2.15 -7.58
C HIS A 63 -1.98 3.18 -6.95
N MET A 64 -1.46 4.13 -6.15
CA MET A 64 -2.23 5.25 -5.63
C MET A 64 -2.89 6.08 -6.75
N THR A 65 -2.15 6.35 -7.83
CA THR A 65 -2.66 7.10 -8.98
C THR A 65 -3.78 6.35 -9.70
N GLU A 66 -3.71 5.02 -9.75
CA GLU A 66 -4.76 4.18 -10.34
C GLU A 66 -6.03 4.17 -9.49
N LEU A 67 -5.90 4.08 -8.16
CA LEU A 67 -7.04 4.22 -7.24
C LEU A 67 -7.76 5.57 -7.40
N ALA A 68 -7.02 6.64 -7.68
CA ALA A 68 -7.59 7.97 -7.88
C ALA A 68 -8.44 8.11 -9.15
N LYS A 69 -8.18 7.26 -10.16
CA LYS A 69 -8.92 7.26 -11.44
C LYS A 69 -10.18 6.42 -11.38
N ALA A 70 -10.21 5.41 -10.51
CA ALA A 70 -11.42 4.64 -10.30
C ALA A 70 -12.44 5.53 -9.58
N PRO A 71 -13.66 5.75 -10.15
CA PRO A 71 -14.72 6.37 -9.39
C PRO A 71 -15.01 5.46 -8.21
N THR A 72 -14.68 5.91 -7.01
CA THR A 72 -15.09 5.25 -5.77
C THR A 72 -16.61 5.31 -5.74
N THR A 73 -17.28 4.27 -6.23
CA THR A 73 -18.64 3.97 -5.83
C THR A 73 -18.56 3.53 -4.38
N THR A 74 -18.47 4.51 -3.48
CA THR A 74 -18.90 4.34 -2.10
C THR A 74 -20.40 4.12 -2.18
N ASP A 75 -20.80 2.85 -2.25
CA ASP A 75 -22.15 2.42 -1.93
C ASP A 75 -22.34 2.63 -0.43
N ASP A 76 -22.66 3.88 -0.06
CA ASP A 76 -23.29 4.17 1.22
C ASP A 76 -24.71 3.61 1.14
N GLY A 77 -24.83 2.32 1.46
CA GLY A 77 -26.09 1.63 1.64
C GLY A 77 -26.93 2.33 2.69
N VAL A 78 -27.83 3.20 2.23
CA VAL A 78 -29.08 3.54 2.93
C VAL A 78 -30.16 2.63 2.36
N HIS A 79 -30.49 1.58 3.11
CA HIS A 79 -31.82 0.99 3.10
C HIS A 79 -32.29 0.80 4.53
#